data_AF-A0A3S1RTV3-F1
#
_entry.id   AF-A0A3S1RTV3-F1
#
_cell.length_a   1.000
_cell.length_b   1.000
_cell.length_c   1.000
_cell.angle_alpha   90.00
_cell.angle_beta   90.00
_cell.angle_gamma   90.00
#
_symmetry.space_group_name_H-M   'P 1'
#
loop_
_entity.id
_entity.type
_entity.pdbx_description
1 polymer ?
#
loop_
_entity_poly.entity_id
_entity_poly.type
_entity_poly.pdbx_seq_one_letter_code
_entity_poly.pdbx_strand_id
1 'polypeptide(L)'
;MRRGRRPLPGRLHLVTATYRADRHGIAASSGHLPAYEPLPKPKWMHGKAALAWQRYIEPSCWLDQFREAAAIAFCLLWAEFQLSPRQFGAAKHSQMRAYMADLGLLGNRRGAPE
;
A
#
# COMPACT_ATOMS: atom_id res chain seq x y z
N MET A 1 1.38 -42.23 36.43
CA MET A 1 0.20 -41.56 37.02
C MET A 1 0.00 -40.20 36.37
N ARG A 2 -1.12 -39.99 35.66
CA ARG A 2 -1.40 -38.74 34.94
C ARG A 2 -1.93 -37.72 35.95
N ARG A 3 -1.13 -36.72 36.33
CA ARG A 3 -1.61 -35.63 37.21
C ARG A 3 -2.70 -34.85 36.48
N GLY A 4 -3.89 -34.79 37.06
CA GLY A 4 -4.99 -33.96 36.57
C GLY A 4 -4.63 -32.48 36.62
N ARG A 5 -5.33 -31.67 35.82
CA ARG A 5 -5.09 -30.21 35.74
C ARG A 5 -5.28 -29.59 37.13
N ARG A 6 -4.28 -28.84 37.58
CA ARG A 6 -4.28 -28.21 38.91
C ARG A 6 -5.46 -27.23 39.01
N PRO A 7 -6.30 -27.29 40.06
CA PRO A 7 -7.46 -26.41 40.19
C PRO A 7 -7.00 -24.94 40.30
N LEU A 8 -7.81 -24.04 39.73
CA LEU A 8 -7.55 -22.61 39.79
C LEU A 8 -7.64 -22.14 41.26
N PRO A 9 -6.73 -21.27 41.72
CA PRO A 9 -6.73 -20.81 43.11
C PRO A 9 -7.99 -19.98 43.40
N GLY A 10 -8.61 -20.19 44.56
CA GLY A 10 -9.90 -19.57 44.92
C GLY A 10 -9.89 -18.03 45.06
N ARG A 11 -8.72 -17.40 45.00
CA ARG A 11 -8.54 -15.94 44.97
C ARG A 11 -8.30 -15.39 43.55
N LEU A 12 -8.37 -16.23 42.53
CA LEU A 12 -8.25 -15.81 41.14
C LEU A 12 -9.54 -15.13 40.70
N HIS A 13 -9.55 -13.81 40.69
CA HIS A 13 -10.62 -13.06 40.06
C HIS A 13 -10.37 -13.04 38.55
N LEU A 14 -11.13 -13.84 37.80
CA LEU A 14 -11.21 -13.73 36.35
C LEU A 14 -11.93 -12.41 36.02
N VAL A 15 -11.16 -11.38 35.71
CA VAL A 15 -11.69 -10.12 35.20
C VAL A 15 -11.99 -10.31 33.72
N THR A 16 -13.22 -10.70 33.42
CA THR A 16 -13.76 -10.64 32.06
C THR A 16 -14.10 -9.18 31.76
N ALA A 17 -13.29 -8.54 30.91
CA ALA A 17 -13.66 -7.24 30.37
C ALA A 17 -14.97 -7.38 29.61
N THR A 18 -16.02 -6.66 30.02
CA THR A 18 -17.24 -6.53 29.21
C THR A 18 -16.90 -5.63 28.04
N TYR A 19 -16.64 -6.22 26.87
CA TYR A 19 -16.56 -5.46 25.63
C TYR A 19 -17.94 -4.82 25.38
N ARG A 20 -18.04 -3.54 25.73
CA ARG A 20 -19.20 -2.70 25.48
C ARG A 20 -19.00 -2.02 24.14
N ALA A 21 -19.59 -2.59 23.09
CA ALA A 21 -19.46 -2.09 21.71
C ALA A 21 -19.88 -0.62 21.58
N ASP A 22 -20.77 -0.14 22.44
CA ASP A 22 -21.24 1.24 22.54
C ASP A 22 -20.20 2.22 23.11
N ARG A 23 -19.25 1.76 23.95
CA ARG A 23 -18.23 2.61 24.60
C ARG A 23 -16.81 2.34 24.14
N HIS A 24 -16.54 1.12 23.70
CA HIS A 24 -15.22 0.60 23.34
C HIS A 24 -15.16 0.02 21.93
N GLY A 25 -16.31 -0.09 21.26
CA GLY A 25 -16.30 -0.23 19.81
C GLY A 25 -15.80 1.06 19.19
N ILE A 26 -15.19 0.96 18.02
CA ILE A 26 -14.98 2.11 17.15
C ILE A 26 -16.37 2.70 16.98
N ALA A 27 -16.64 3.86 17.59
CA ALA A 27 -17.86 4.62 17.32
C ALA A 27 -18.00 4.58 15.81
N ALA A 28 -19.11 4.05 15.29
CA ALA A 28 -19.31 3.92 13.85
C ALA A 28 -19.08 5.30 13.28
N SER A 29 -17.86 5.53 12.80
CA SER A 29 -17.51 6.77 12.18
C SER A 29 -18.20 6.62 10.85
N SER A 30 -19.42 7.11 10.80
CA SER A 30 -19.98 7.81 9.66
C SER A 30 -19.12 9.04 9.30
N GLY A 31 -17.81 8.97 9.53
CA GLY A 31 -16.83 9.69 8.76
C GLY A 31 -16.84 9.01 7.42
N HIS A 32 -17.50 9.66 6.47
CA HIS A 32 -17.23 9.51 5.05
C HIS A 32 -15.71 9.46 4.88
N LEU A 33 -15.12 8.25 4.86
CA LEU A 33 -13.76 8.09 4.38
C LEU A 33 -13.80 8.72 2.99
N PRO A 34 -12.94 9.72 2.68
CA PRO A 34 -12.97 10.36 1.39
C PRO A 34 -12.93 9.25 0.35
N ALA A 35 -13.90 9.26 -0.56
CA ALA A 35 -13.97 8.26 -1.62
C ALA A 35 -12.57 8.15 -2.22
N TYR A 36 -11.98 6.95 -2.12
CA TYR A 36 -10.67 6.69 -2.70
C TYR A 36 -10.85 6.79 -4.21
N GLU A 37 -10.55 7.95 -4.77
CA GLU A 37 -10.66 8.16 -6.20
C GLU A 37 -9.50 7.41 -6.89
N PRO A 38 -9.81 6.63 -7.94
CA PRO A 38 -8.78 6.01 -8.76
C PRO A 38 -7.80 7.05 -9.28
N LEU A 39 -6.52 6.72 -9.28
CA LEU A 39 -5.47 7.62 -9.70
C LEU A 39 -5.59 7.99 -11.19
N PRO A 40 -5.96 9.24 -11.54
CA PRO A 40 -6.21 9.60 -12.94
C PRO A 40 -4.89 9.75 -13.69
N LYS A 41 -4.83 9.23 -14.92
CA LYS A 41 -3.68 9.48 -15.80
C LYS A 41 -3.68 10.93 -16.26
N PRO A 42 -2.56 11.67 -16.16
CA PRO A 42 -2.48 13.03 -16.67
C PRO A 42 -2.69 13.09 -18.19
N LYS A 43 -3.52 14.03 -18.65
CA LYS A 43 -3.89 14.16 -20.07
C LYS A 43 -2.70 14.42 -21.00
N TRP A 44 -1.67 15.11 -20.51
CA TRP A 44 -0.45 15.45 -21.24
C TRP A 44 0.58 14.30 -21.29
N MET A 45 0.35 13.20 -20.55
CA MET A 45 1.30 12.10 -20.48
C MET A 45 1.18 11.20 -21.72
N HIS A 46 2.24 11.18 -22.52
CA HIS A 46 2.33 10.44 -23.77
C HIS A 46 3.64 9.65 -23.89
N GLY A 47 3.77 8.85 -24.96
CA GLY A 47 4.99 8.11 -25.28
C GLY A 47 5.38 7.06 -24.24
N LYS A 48 6.69 6.91 -23.98
CA LYS A 48 7.21 5.90 -23.04
C LYS A 48 6.72 6.06 -21.61
N ALA A 49 6.45 7.29 -21.17
CA ALA A 49 5.89 7.55 -19.84
C ALA A 49 4.45 7.03 -19.73
N ALA A 50 3.63 7.22 -20.76
CA ALA A 50 2.27 6.67 -20.80
C ALA A 50 2.26 5.13 -20.82
N LEU A 51 3.20 4.51 -21.52
CA LEU A 51 3.36 3.05 -21.50
C LEU A 51 3.76 2.54 -20.11
N ALA A 52 4.62 3.28 -19.40
CA ALA A 52 4.96 2.97 -18.01
C ALA A 52 3.72 3.09 -17.10
N TRP A 53 2.90 4.12 -17.29
CA TRP A 53 1.66 4.30 -16.55
C TRP A 53 0.72 3.11 -16.73
N GLN A 54 0.45 2.73 -17.98
CA GLN A 54 -0.42 1.59 -18.32
C GLN A 54 0.10 0.28 -17.74
N ARG A 55 1.42 0.10 -17.70
CA ARG A 55 2.05 -1.14 -17.23
C ARG A 55 2.07 -1.26 -15.71
N TYR A 56 2.31 -0.16 -15.00
CA TYR A 56 2.63 -0.21 -13.56
C TYR A 56 1.59 0.48 -12.69
N ILE A 57 0.99 1.58 -13.14
CA ILE A 57 0.10 2.41 -12.31
C ILE A 57 -1.35 1.99 -12.51
N GLU A 58 -1.79 1.83 -13.75
CA GLU A 58 -3.16 1.45 -14.10
C GLU A 58 -3.66 0.13 -13.45
N PRO A 59 -2.87 -0.97 -13.40
CA PRO A 59 -3.31 -2.19 -12.72
C PRO A 59 -3.25 -2.12 -11.19
N SER A 60 -2.69 -1.05 -10.61
CA SER A 60 -2.41 -0.93 -9.19
C SER A 60 -3.59 -0.31 -8.44
N CYS A 61 -4.62 -1.14 -8.19
CA CYS A 61 -5.87 -0.74 -7.53
C CYS A 61 -5.72 -0.21 -6.09
N TRP A 62 -4.53 -0.34 -5.49
CA TRP A 62 -4.19 0.19 -4.16
C TRP A 62 -3.63 1.61 -4.19
N LEU A 63 -3.43 2.19 -5.38
CA LEU A 63 -2.98 3.57 -5.55
C LEU A 63 -4.16 4.53 -5.56
N ASP A 64 -3.97 5.68 -4.93
CA ASP A 64 -4.95 6.75 -4.78
C ASP A 64 -4.40 8.07 -5.30
N GLN A 65 -5.25 9.09 -5.35
CA GLN A 65 -4.89 10.47 -5.73
C GLN A 65 -3.69 11.04 -4.95
N PHE A 66 -3.43 10.61 -3.71
CA PHE A 66 -2.32 11.15 -2.92
C PHE A 66 -0.96 10.66 -3.41
N ARG A 67 -0.93 9.57 -4.19
CA ARG A 67 0.29 9.03 -4.82
C ARG A 67 0.51 9.52 -6.25
N GLU A 68 -0.29 10.48 -6.74
CA GLU A 68 -0.22 10.98 -8.12
C GLU A 68 1.18 11.49 -8.49
N ALA A 69 1.73 12.38 -7.66
CA ALA A 69 3.05 12.97 -7.92
C ALA A 69 4.16 11.91 -8.00
N ALA A 70 4.13 10.91 -7.11
CA ALA A 70 5.09 9.81 -7.11
C ALA A 70 4.93 8.91 -8.35
N ALA A 71 3.69 8.60 -8.74
CA ALA A 71 3.39 7.82 -9.94
C ALA A 71 3.87 8.53 -11.21
N ILE A 72 3.61 9.84 -11.34
CA ILE A 72 4.07 10.64 -12.46
C ILE A 72 5.60 10.66 -12.52
N ALA A 73 6.27 10.96 -11.40
CA ALA A 73 7.72 11.01 -11.32
C ALA A 73 8.36 9.67 -11.71
N PHE A 74 7.79 8.56 -11.24
CA PHE A 74 8.21 7.22 -11.63
C PHE A 74 8.08 7.01 -13.15
N CYS A 75 6.93 7.32 -13.75
CA CYS A 75 6.71 7.13 -15.18
C CYS A 75 7.68 7.94 -16.05
N LEU A 76 8.00 9.18 -15.63
CA LEU A 76 8.98 10.03 -16.31
C LEU A 76 10.41 9.47 -16.19
N LEU A 77 10.82 9.06 -14.99
CA LEU A 77 12.13 8.43 -14.77
C LEU A 77 12.28 7.12 -15.54
N TRP A 78 11.21 6.31 -15.59
CA TRP A 78 11.19 5.09 -16.37
C TRP A 78 11.35 5.36 -17.87
N ALA A 79 10.67 6.40 -18.38
CA ALA A 79 10.80 6.82 -19.77
C ALA A 79 12.23 7.26 -20.11
N GLU A 80 12.88 8.01 -19.22
CA GLU A 80 14.27 8.43 -19.38
C GLU A 80 15.23 7.23 -19.37
N PHE A 81 15.06 6.31 -18.40
CA PHE A 81 15.85 5.08 -18.32
C PHE A 81 15.74 4.26 -19.61
N GLN A 82 14.54 4.12 -20.17
CA GLN A 82 14.29 3.42 -21.43
C GLN A 82 14.85 4.17 -22.65
N LEU A 83 15.04 5.48 -22.59
CA LEU A 83 15.60 6.27 -23.69
C LEU A 83 17.13 6.22 -23.70
N SER A 84 17.77 6.31 -22.53
CA SER A 84 19.23 6.37 -22.43
C SER A 84 19.76 5.63 -21.21
N PRO A 85 19.69 4.28 -21.18
CA PRO A 85 20.10 3.50 -20.01
C PRO A 85 21.56 3.73 -19.61
N ARG A 86 22.46 3.94 -20.59
CA ARG A 86 23.89 4.15 -20.37
C ARG A 86 24.22 5.48 -19.69
N GLN A 87 23.34 6.47 -19.82
CA GLN A 87 23.50 7.79 -19.21
C GLN A 87 22.70 7.93 -17.92
N PHE A 88 21.93 6.91 -17.54
CA PHE A 88 21.10 6.93 -16.34
C PHE A 88 21.98 6.74 -15.10
N GLY A 89 22.28 7.85 -14.43
CA GLY A 89 23.19 7.85 -13.29
C GLY A 89 22.67 7.08 -12.07
N ALA A 90 23.59 6.70 -11.17
CA ALA A 90 23.28 5.95 -9.95
C ALA A 90 22.25 6.65 -9.04
N ALA A 91 22.27 7.99 -8.97
CA ALA A 91 21.30 8.77 -8.22
C ALA A 91 19.86 8.58 -8.76
N LYS A 92 19.67 8.63 -10.08
CA LYS A 92 18.37 8.41 -10.73
C LYS A 92 17.91 6.96 -10.57
N HIS A 93 18.83 5.99 -10.62
CA HIS A 93 18.53 4.60 -10.26
C HIS A 93 18.03 4.45 -8.83
N SER A 94 18.65 5.14 -7.88
CA SER A 94 18.21 5.14 -6.48
C SER A 94 16.81 5.75 -6.34
N GLN A 95 16.58 6.91 -6.97
CA GLN A 95 15.29 7.60 -6.94
C GLN A 95 14.17 6.76 -7.58
N MET A 96 14.43 6.13 -8.73
CA MET A 96 13.47 5.25 -9.38
C MET A 96 13.09 4.06 -8.47
N ARG A 97 14.07 3.42 -7.83
CA ARG A 97 13.79 2.34 -6.86
C ARG A 97 13.03 2.83 -5.64
N ALA A 98 13.30 4.04 -5.16
CA ALA A 98 12.57 4.64 -4.04
C ALA A 98 11.08 4.84 -4.41
N TYR A 99 10.79 5.40 -5.58
CA TYR A 99 9.39 5.52 -6.04
C TYR A 99 8.73 4.16 -6.24
N MET A 100 9.44 3.17 -6.77
CA MET A 100 8.89 1.82 -6.90
C MET A 100 8.56 1.20 -5.53
N ALA A 101 9.35 1.48 -4.50
CA ALA A 101 9.09 1.03 -3.14
C ALA A 101 7.88 1.75 -2.52
N ASP A 102 7.82 3.08 -2.65
CA ASP A 102 6.74 3.93 -2.14
C ASP A 102 5.38 3.59 -2.77
N LEU A 103 5.38 3.32 -4.07
CA LEU A 103 4.19 2.88 -4.82
C LEU A 103 3.84 1.40 -4.61
N GLY A 104 4.66 0.64 -3.87
CA GLY A 104 4.43 -0.79 -3.64
C GLY A 104 4.58 -1.67 -4.89
N LEU A 105 5.35 -1.23 -5.89
CA LEU A 105 5.58 -1.94 -7.15
C LEU A 105 6.65 -3.05 -7.05
N LEU A 106 7.47 -3.00 -5.99
CA LEU A 106 8.46 -4.03 -5.68
C LEU A 106 7.75 -5.21 -5.00
N GLY A 107 7.36 -6.20 -5.80
CA GLY A 107 6.51 -7.33 -5.44
C GLY A 107 6.59 -7.79 -3.99
N ASN A 108 5.51 -7.55 -3.25
CA ASN A 108 5.12 -8.29 -2.06
C ASN A 108 3.63 -8.61 -2.17
N ARG A 109 3.29 -9.40 -3.20
CA ARG A 109 1.91 -9.78 -3.52
C ARG A 109 1.46 -10.91 -2.58
N ARG A 110 1.14 -10.58 -1.32
CA ARG A 110 0.32 -11.44 -0.46
C ARG A 110 -1.15 -11.27 -0.89
N GLY A 111 -1.58 -11.93 -1.97
CA GLY A 111 -3.00 -11.91 -2.37
C GLY A 111 -3.33 -11.97 -3.85
N ALA A 112 -2.47 -12.51 -4.73
CA ALA A 112 -2.96 -12.96 -6.03
C ALA A 112 -3.71 -14.29 -5.83
N PRO A 113 -5.00 -14.42 -6.19
CA PRO A 113 -5.56 -15.74 -6.44
C PRO A 113 -4.83 -16.33 -7.66
N GLU A 114 -4.39 -17.58 -7.54
CA GLU A 114 -3.94 -18.41 -8.67
C GLU A 114 -5.08 -18.65 -9.67
#